data_AF-A0A397N9Q7-F1
#
_entry.id   AF-A0A397N9Q7-F1
#
_cell.length_a   1.000
_cell.length_b   1.000
_cell.length_c   1.000
_cell.angle_alpha   90.00
_cell.angle_beta   90.00
_cell.angle_gamma   90.00
#
_symmetry.space_group_name_H-M   'P 1'
#
loop_
_entity.id
_entity.type
_entity.pdbx_description
1 polymer ?
#
loop_
_entity_poly.entity_id
_entity_poly.type
_entity_poly.pdbx_seq_one_letter_code
_entity_poly.pdbx_strand_id
1 'polypeptide(L)'
;MNAWVLGAILICLPLRALAVPNAAEAPPTRVIVLGVDHAAQLVSPNDSPATLAAFLDRTKPAAICVERSPEAFARHSYYEFTYEIQDVIVPFARARGIALCPVDWAPPVEDARLGFGLDLESIPEVRPDKGFQAFLVFPKPAQLTRDIFHADTPSNLSNIHEWATTAAKRAGDDLPRRLYLYRTYLQAKRLVAAARAYAGETVVLVVGEFHKRDIEAILSDDASIEIVQPSAIGRPTKTQETKANSNAYRHAIASFNLLGVQAETGNIDYAFVEESVSGLVGSAPRAETELYRTRLDLLRKRISPEEAILRYQHIAASAEDARFSWTGVQDHDRVDSYFDPFGNLTVRQRALLESARECGAVGRKDEVDRVFDTISSELPPAKARQFGAYFSRYIRA
;
A
#
# COMPACT_ATOMS: atom_id res chain seq x y z
N MET A 1 -51.85 -56.51 -32.21
CA MET A 1 -51.56 -57.86 -31.68
C MET A 1 -50.37 -58.41 -32.45
N ASN A 2 -49.30 -58.77 -31.71
CA ASN A 2 -48.15 -59.61 -32.08
C ASN A 2 -47.25 -59.12 -33.22
N ALA A 3 -45.95 -59.41 -33.31
CA ALA A 3 -44.84 -59.69 -32.38
C ALA A 3 -43.61 -59.88 -33.32
N TRP A 4 -42.49 -59.23 -33.01
CA TRP A 4 -41.11 -59.74 -33.11
C TRP A 4 -40.63 -60.53 -34.35
N VAL A 5 -39.57 -60.04 -35.02
CA VAL A 5 -38.26 -60.72 -35.33
C VAL A 5 -37.25 -59.60 -35.69
N LEU A 6 -36.31 -59.21 -34.82
CA LEU A 6 -34.91 -59.68 -34.69
C LEU A 6 -34.01 -59.47 -35.92
N GLY A 7 -32.98 -58.64 -35.75
CA GLY A 7 -31.87 -58.44 -36.70
C GLY A 7 -30.74 -57.62 -36.06
N ALA A 8 -30.07 -58.17 -35.05
CA ALA A 8 -28.89 -57.58 -34.45
C ALA A 8 -27.64 -57.95 -35.27
N ILE A 9 -26.97 -56.97 -35.86
CA ILE A 9 -25.61 -57.12 -36.38
C ILE A 9 -24.67 -56.51 -35.34
N LEU A 10 -24.03 -57.38 -34.55
CA LEU A 10 -22.89 -57.02 -33.71
C LEU A 10 -21.67 -56.77 -34.64
N ILE A 11 -21.27 -55.51 -34.78
CA ILE A 11 -19.98 -55.15 -35.35
C ILE A 11 -18.98 -55.15 -34.19
N CYS A 12 -18.19 -56.22 -34.09
CA CYS A 12 -17.02 -56.30 -33.22
C CYS A 12 -15.90 -55.40 -33.78
N LEU A 13 -15.91 -54.11 -33.43
CA LEU A 13 -14.75 -53.23 -33.58
C LEU A 13 -13.82 -53.45 -32.37
N PRO A 14 -12.53 -53.76 -32.57
CA PRO A 14 -11.58 -53.80 -31.47
C PRO A 14 -11.36 -52.38 -30.96
N LEU A 15 -11.93 -52.08 -29.79
CA LEU A 15 -11.54 -50.93 -28.97
C LEU A 15 -10.07 -51.11 -28.60
N ARG A 16 -9.17 -50.54 -29.41
CA ARG A 16 -7.84 -50.19 -28.93
C ARG A 16 -8.07 -49.18 -27.81
N ALA A 17 -7.88 -49.62 -26.57
CA ALA A 17 -7.72 -48.75 -25.43
C ALA A 17 -6.61 -47.76 -25.80
N LEU A 18 -7.00 -46.52 -26.11
CA LEU A 18 -6.09 -45.40 -26.09
C LEU A 18 -5.64 -45.31 -24.64
N ALA A 19 -4.44 -45.83 -24.37
CA ALA A 19 -3.72 -45.49 -23.17
C ALA A 19 -3.60 -43.96 -23.18
N VAL A 20 -4.45 -43.30 -22.40
CA VAL A 20 -4.24 -41.92 -22.00
C VAL A 20 -2.82 -41.93 -21.42
N PRO A 21 -1.85 -41.23 -22.01
CA PRO A 21 -0.57 -41.10 -21.36
C PRO A 21 -0.88 -40.57 -19.98
N ASN A 22 -0.39 -41.25 -18.92
CA ASN A 22 -0.43 -40.72 -17.57
C ASN A 22 -0.03 -39.25 -17.70
N ALA A 23 -1.00 -38.35 -17.58
CA ALA A 23 -0.70 -36.95 -17.42
C ALA A 23 0.08 -36.97 -16.12
N ALA A 24 1.41 -36.83 -16.21
CA ALA A 24 2.23 -36.59 -15.05
C ALA A 24 1.52 -35.44 -14.34
N GLU A 25 1.00 -35.71 -13.15
CA GLU A 25 0.24 -34.75 -12.37
C GLU A 25 1.09 -33.48 -12.34
N ALA A 26 0.56 -32.37 -12.88
CA ALA A 26 1.35 -31.15 -13.00
C ALA A 26 1.95 -30.85 -11.62
N PRO A 27 3.24 -30.45 -11.53
CA PRO A 27 3.84 -30.20 -10.24
C PRO A 27 2.98 -29.20 -9.46
N PRO A 28 2.91 -29.32 -8.12
CA PRO A 28 2.13 -28.39 -7.31
C PRO A 28 2.52 -26.94 -7.62
N THR A 29 1.52 -26.05 -7.68
CA THR A 29 1.76 -24.62 -7.83
C THR A 29 2.45 -24.10 -6.58
N ARG A 30 3.58 -23.41 -6.75
CA ARG A 30 4.31 -22.80 -5.64
C ARG A 30 3.63 -21.50 -5.27
N VAL A 31 3.06 -21.43 -4.07
CA VAL A 31 2.35 -20.26 -3.57
C VAL A 31 3.16 -19.61 -2.45
N ILE A 32 3.48 -18.32 -2.64
CA ILE A 32 4.20 -17.50 -1.65
C ILE A 32 3.22 -16.46 -1.11
N VAL A 33 2.88 -16.53 0.17
CA VAL A 33 2.05 -15.51 0.82
C VAL A 33 2.94 -14.51 1.55
N LEU A 34 3.17 -13.36 0.94
CA LEU A 34 3.93 -12.26 1.53
C LEU A 34 2.99 -11.35 2.33
N GLY A 35 3.09 -11.41 3.65
CA GLY A 35 2.37 -10.53 4.57
C GLY A 35 3.07 -9.18 4.72
N VAL A 36 2.36 -8.08 4.49
CA VAL A 36 2.88 -6.70 4.58
C VAL A 36 2.17 -5.91 5.68
N ASP A 37 2.87 -4.94 6.27
CA ASP A 37 2.20 -3.83 6.96
C ASP A 37 2.06 -2.71 5.92
N HIS A 38 0.83 -2.25 5.71
CA HIS A 38 0.51 -1.39 4.58
C HIS A 38 1.31 -0.09 4.64
N ALA A 39 1.99 0.22 3.53
CA ALA A 39 2.88 1.37 3.40
C ALA A 39 4.06 1.46 4.40
N ALA A 40 4.35 0.42 5.19
CA ALA A 40 5.54 0.38 6.06
C ALA A 40 6.85 0.50 5.26
N GLN A 41 6.79 0.22 3.96
CA GLN A 41 7.88 0.40 3.02
C GLN A 41 8.37 1.85 2.96
N LEU A 42 7.53 2.82 3.32
CA LEU A 42 7.89 4.23 3.34
C LEU A 42 8.78 4.62 4.53
N VAL A 43 8.81 3.82 5.60
CA VAL A 43 9.54 4.17 6.83
C VAL A 43 10.67 3.21 7.19
N SER A 44 10.62 1.96 6.73
CA SER A 44 11.64 0.98 7.08
C SER A 44 12.59 0.68 5.93
N PRO A 45 13.91 0.88 6.08
CA PRO A 45 14.89 0.45 5.07
C PRO A 45 14.92 -1.08 4.89
N ASN A 46 14.53 -1.85 5.90
CA ASN A 46 14.53 -3.32 5.86
C ASN A 46 13.30 -3.90 5.15
N ASP A 47 12.29 -3.08 4.88
CA ASP A 47 11.06 -3.39 4.14
C ASP A 47 10.85 -2.36 3.03
N SER A 48 11.92 -1.78 2.45
CA SER A 48 11.78 -0.67 1.51
C SER A 48 11.03 -1.05 0.21
N PRO A 49 10.54 -0.08 -0.59
CA PRO A 49 9.85 -0.38 -1.84
C PRO A 49 10.77 -1.10 -2.84
N ALA A 50 12.06 -0.75 -2.81
CA ALA A 50 13.11 -1.41 -3.59
C ALA A 50 13.38 -2.84 -3.09
N THR A 51 13.33 -3.08 -1.78
CA THR A 51 13.42 -4.43 -1.19
C THR A 51 12.24 -5.30 -1.65
N LEU A 52 11.02 -4.76 -1.62
CA LEU A 52 9.82 -5.46 -2.12
C LEU A 52 9.94 -5.79 -3.62
N ALA A 53 10.26 -4.81 -4.46
CA ALA A 53 10.43 -5.03 -5.90
C ALA A 53 11.54 -6.05 -6.21
N ALA A 54 12.68 -5.97 -5.51
CA ALA A 54 13.77 -6.92 -5.67
C ALA A 54 13.41 -8.34 -5.17
N PHE A 55 12.61 -8.44 -4.11
CA PHE A 55 12.10 -9.72 -3.63
C PHE A 55 11.17 -10.36 -4.67
N LEU A 56 10.21 -9.61 -5.21
CA LEU A 56 9.32 -10.09 -6.28
C LEU A 56 10.10 -10.54 -7.53
N ASP A 57 11.19 -9.86 -7.89
CA ASP A 57 12.05 -10.28 -9.01
C ASP A 57 12.73 -11.63 -8.75
N ARG A 58 13.10 -11.91 -7.49
CA ARG A 58 13.71 -13.19 -7.08
C ARG A 58 12.73 -14.35 -7.08
N THR A 59 11.46 -14.11 -6.76
CA THR A 59 10.45 -15.17 -6.73
C THR A 59 10.04 -15.64 -8.12
N LYS A 60 10.30 -14.83 -9.17
CA LYS A 60 9.93 -15.10 -10.57
C LYS A 60 8.46 -15.54 -10.72
N PRO A 61 7.51 -14.71 -10.27
CA PRO A 61 6.10 -15.10 -10.29
C PRO A 61 5.56 -15.10 -11.71
N ALA A 62 4.76 -16.11 -12.04
CA ALA A 62 3.90 -16.10 -13.22
C ALA A 62 2.70 -15.16 -13.00
N ALA A 63 2.22 -15.08 -11.75
CA ALA A 63 1.17 -14.15 -11.35
C ALA A 63 1.41 -13.58 -9.94
N ILE A 64 0.98 -12.33 -9.74
CA ILE A 64 0.97 -11.67 -8.44
C ILE A 64 -0.49 -11.40 -8.05
N CYS A 65 -0.93 -12.04 -6.97
CA CYS A 65 -2.20 -11.76 -6.34
C CYS A 65 -2.09 -10.54 -5.41
N VAL A 66 -3.10 -9.68 -5.41
CA VAL A 66 -3.11 -8.44 -4.62
C VAL A 66 -4.38 -8.31 -3.78
N GLU A 67 -4.25 -7.64 -2.63
CA GLU A 67 -5.35 -7.31 -1.74
C GLU A 67 -6.23 -6.18 -2.30
N ARG A 68 -6.94 -6.47 -3.39
CA ARG A 68 -8.04 -5.65 -3.89
C ARG A 68 -9.10 -6.51 -4.55
N SER A 69 -10.36 -6.09 -4.47
CA SER A 69 -11.45 -6.85 -5.07
C SER A 69 -11.40 -6.81 -6.60
N PRO A 70 -11.80 -7.90 -7.28
CA PRO A 70 -11.83 -7.93 -8.74
C PRO A 70 -12.59 -6.75 -9.35
N GLU A 71 -13.73 -6.40 -8.76
CA GLU A 71 -14.60 -5.34 -9.25
C GLU A 71 -13.94 -3.97 -9.11
N ALA A 72 -13.30 -3.68 -7.97
CA ALA A 72 -12.63 -2.40 -7.76
C ALA A 72 -11.33 -2.30 -8.58
N PHE A 73 -10.55 -3.38 -8.63
CA PHE A 73 -9.32 -3.45 -9.41
C PHE A 73 -9.57 -3.21 -10.90
N ALA A 74 -10.66 -3.78 -11.44
CA ALA A 74 -11.07 -3.55 -12.83
C ALA A 74 -11.38 -2.08 -13.15
N ARG A 75 -11.72 -1.27 -12.14
CA ARG A 75 -11.93 0.18 -12.26
C ARG A 75 -10.69 1.01 -11.91
N HIS A 76 -9.55 0.37 -11.68
CA HIS A 76 -8.34 1.02 -11.16
C HIS A 76 -8.55 1.74 -9.82
N SER A 77 -9.50 1.24 -9.01
CA SER A 77 -9.73 1.73 -7.66
C SER A 77 -8.98 0.84 -6.67
N TYR A 78 -8.13 1.45 -5.85
CA TYR A 78 -7.31 0.78 -4.84
C TYR A 78 -7.65 1.35 -3.46
N TYR A 79 -7.31 0.65 -2.39
CA TYR A 79 -7.42 1.21 -1.04
C TYR A 79 -6.36 2.30 -0.85
N GLU A 80 -6.73 3.45 -0.29
CA GLU A 80 -5.79 4.57 -0.11
C GLU A 80 -4.55 4.20 0.72
N PHE A 81 -4.67 3.21 1.62
CA PHE A 81 -3.59 2.77 2.49
C PHE A 81 -2.60 1.79 1.82
N THR A 82 -2.91 1.23 0.65
CA THR A 82 -2.11 0.16 0.00
C THR A 82 -1.01 0.71 -0.94
N TYR A 83 -0.04 1.46 -0.39
CA TYR A 83 1.07 2.01 -1.19
C TYR A 83 1.82 0.91 -1.96
N GLU A 84 2.11 -0.21 -1.29
CA GLU A 84 2.85 -1.33 -1.86
C GLU A 84 2.16 -1.94 -3.08
N ILE A 85 0.82 -1.98 -3.09
CA ILE A 85 0.07 -2.48 -4.24
C ILE A 85 0.13 -1.46 -5.38
N GLN A 86 -0.20 -0.21 -5.08
CA GLN A 86 -0.41 0.85 -6.08
C GLN A 86 0.87 1.31 -6.76
N ASP A 87 1.90 1.56 -5.96
CA ASP A 87 3.11 2.26 -6.41
C ASP A 87 4.30 1.31 -6.58
N VAL A 88 4.22 0.07 -6.06
CA VAL A 88 5.30 -0.94 -6.21
C VAL A 88 4.84 -2.09 -7.10
N ILE A 89 3.84 -2.87 -6.67
CA ILE A 89 3.48 -4.15 -7.30
C ILE A 89 2.84 -3.96 -8.67
N VAL A 90 1.85 -3.08 -8.78
CA VAL A 90 1.14 -2.86 -10.05
C VAL A 90 2.11 -2.35 -11.13
N PRO A 91 2.95 -1.32 -10.90
CA PRO A 91 3.96 -0.90 -11.87
C PRO A 91 4.99 -1.99 -12.16
N PHE A 92 5.47 -2.71 -11.14
CA PHE A 92 6.43 -3.81 -11.29
C PHE A 92 5.91 -4.90 -12.22
N ALA A 93 4.68 -5.37 -12.00
CA ALA A 93 4.05 -6.44 -12.75
C ALA A 93 3.79 -6.01 -14.20
N ARG A 94 3.25 -4.80 -14.40
CA ARG A 94 3.00 -4.21 -15.73
C ARG A 94 4.28 -4.11 -16.56
N ALA A 95 5.37 -3.60 -15.96
CA ALA A 95 6.65 -3.46 -16.64
C ALA A 95 7.27 -4.80 -17.08
N ARG A 96 6.85 -5.92 -16.48
CA ARG A 96 7.37 -7.27 -16.75
C ARG A 96 6.36 -8.19 -17.44
N GLY A 97 5.15 -7.71 -17.74
CA GLY A 97 4.09 -8.55 -18.29
C GLY A 97 3.63 -9.66 -17.35
N ILE A 98 3.80 -9.49 -16.03
CA ILE A 98 3.35 -10.46 -15.02
C ILE A 98 1.86 -10.24 -14.77
N ALA A 99 1.08 -11.32 -14.71
CA ALA A 99 -0.34 -11.24 -14.48
C ALA A 99 -0.66 -10.73 -13.07
N LEU A 100 -1.68 -9.88 -12.96
CA LEU A 100 -2.20 -9.40 -11.67
C LEU A 100 -3.54 -10.07 -11.38
N CYS A 101 -3.66 -10.66 -10.19
CA CYS A 101 -4.85 -11.40 -9.75
C CYS A 101 -5.47 -10.74 -8.51
N PRO A 102 -6.48 -9.87 -8.64
CA PRO A 102 -7.17 -9.33 -7.47
C PRO A 102 -7.91 -10.44 -6.72
N VAL A 103 -7.61 -10.64 -5.43
CA VAL A 103 -8.19 -11.74 -4.63
C VAL A 103 -9.10 -11.28 -3.50
N ASP A 104 -9.16 -9.98 -3.21
CA ASP A 104 -9.76 -9.49 -1.98
C ASP A 104 -11.29 -9.36 -2.02
N TRP A 105 -11.93 -9.45 -0.86
CA TRP A 105 -13.36 -9.26 -0.70
C TRP A 105 -13.64 -8.13 0.29
N ALA A 106 -14.54 -7.23 -0.09
CA ALA A 106 -15.09 -6.22 0.80
C ALA A 106 -16.58 -6.53 1.04
N PRO A 107 -17.11 -6.28 2.25
CA PRO A 107 -18.54 -6.38 2.48
C PRO A 107 -19.28 -5.38 1.60
N PRO A 108 -20.50 -5.72 1.12
CA PRO A 108 -21.39 -4.74 0.51
C PRO A 108 -21.58 -3.52 1.41
N VAL A 109 -21.79 -2.33 0.81
CA VAL A 109 -21.93 -1.07 1.54
C VAL A 109 -23.04 -1.12 2.60
N GLU A 110 -24.16 -1.77 2.31
CA GLU A 110 -25.26 -1.91 3.28
C GLU A 110 -24.88 -2.79 4.48
N ASP A 111 -24.12 -3.86 4.26
CA ASP A 111 -23.60 -4.71 5.35
C ASP A 111 -22.57 -3.95 6.19
N ALA A 112 -21.72 -3.15 5.54
CA ALA A 112 -20.77 -2.27 6.22
C ALA A 112 -21.51 -1.24 7.11
N ARG A 113 -22.59 -0.63 6.61
CA ARG A 113 -23.41 0.32 7.37
C ARG A 113 -24.11 -0.34 8.55
N LEU A 114 -24.71 -1.52 8.36
CA LEU A 114 -25.35 -2.27 9.44
C LEU A 114 -24.34 -2.67 10.52
N GLY A 115 -23.12 -3.01 10.08
CA GLY A 115 -22.09 -3.55 10.95
C GLY A 115 -21.27 -2.52 11.70
N PHE A 116 -20.86 -1.46 11.02
CA PHE A 116 -19.92 -0.45 11.52
C PHE A 116 -20.57 0.93 11.66
N GLY A 117 -21.82 1.09 11.20
CA GLY A 117 -22.50 2.39 11.17
C GLY A 117 -22.03 3.33 10.05
N LEU A 118 -21.17 2.86 9.15
CA LEU A 118 -20.55 3.66 8.09
C LEU A 118 -20.20 2.83 6.86
N ASP A 119 -19.97 3.51 5.74
CA ASP A 119 -19.38 2.90 4.54
C ASP A 119 -17.84 2.89 4.71
N LEU A 120 -17.26 1.68 4.74
CA LEU A 120 -15.81 1.49 4.96
C LEU A 120 -14.95 2.08 3.84
N GLU A 121 -15.49 2.25 2.63
CA GLU A 121 -14.78 2.86 1.50
C GLU A 121 -15.00 4.38 1.42
N SER A 122 -15.93 4.94 2.20
CA SER A 122 -16.20 6.38 2.20
C SER A 122 -15.11 7.17 2.92
N ILE A 123 -14.48 8.13 2.25
CA ILE A 123 -13.43 8.96 2.83
C ILE A 123 -14.07 10.19 3.49
N PRO A 124 -13.81 10.49 4.78
CA PRO A 124 -14.41 11.65 5.44
C PRO A 124 -13.95 12.95 4.77
N GLU A 125 -14.79 14.01 4.78
CA GLU A 125 -14.40 15.32 4.21
C GLU A 125 -13.13 15.85 4.89
N VAL A 126 -13.03 15.68 6.22
CA VAL A 126 -11.84 15.96 7.02
C VAL A 126 -11.52 14.72 7.85
N ARG A 127 -10.32 14.16 7.70
CA ARG A 127 -9.87 12.99 8.44
C ARG A 127 -9.80 13.27 9.95
N PRO A 128 -10.15 12.30 10.80
CA PRO A 128 -9.98 12.43 12.24
C PRO A 128 -8.49 12.39 12.63
N ASP A 129 -8.16 12.87 13.84
CA ASP A 129 -6.78 12.88 14.34
C ASP A 129 -6.23 11.48 14.65
N LYS A 130 -7.13 10.53 14.94
CA LYS A 130 -6.78 9.16 15.34
C LYS A 130 -7.88 8.19 15.00
N GLY A 131 -7.50 6.91 14.91
CA GLY A 131 -8.42 5.80 14.65
C GLY A 131 -8.60 5.53 13.17
N PHE A 132 -9.68 4.82 12.85
CA PHE A 132 -10.03 4.46 11.48
C PHE A 132 -10.12 5.72 10.59
N GLN A 133 -9.52 5.67 9.39
CA GLN A 133 -9.47 6.76 8.40
C GLN A 133 -8.68 8.02 8.79
N ALA A 134 -8.00 8.04 9.95
CA ALA A 134 -6.99 9.05 10.25
C ALA A 134 -5.79 8.93 9.30
N PHE A 135 -4.96 9.98 9.24
CA PHE A 135 -3.71 9.94 8.47
C PHE A 135 -2.78 8.83 8.95
N LEU A 136 -2.09 8.21 8.01
CA LEU A 136 -1.12 7.16 8.33
C LEU A 136 0.10 7.73 9.05
N VAL A 137 0.45 7.11 10.18
CA VAL A 137 1.67 7.37 10.93
C VAL A 137 2.24 6.09 11.51
N PHE A 138 3.56 6.03 11.63
CA PHE A 138 4.34 4.99 12.29
C PHE A 138 5.07 5.59 13.50
N PRO A 139 4.40 5.79 14.64
CA PRO A 139 4.95 6.52 15.78
C PRO A 139 5.89 5.68 16.67
N LYS A 140 5.98 4.36 16.47
CA LYS A 140 6.76 3.47 17.34
C LYS A 140 8.12 3.14 16.71
N PRO A 141 9.24 3.23 17.45
CA PRO A 141 10.57 2.93 16.91
C PRO A 141 10.72 1.56 16.25
N ALA A 142 10.03 0.53 16.77
CA ALA A 142 10.05 -0.82 16.21
C ALA A 142 9.55 -0.88 14.74
N GLN A 143 8.73 0.08 14.30
CA GLN A 143 8.23 0.15 12.92
C GLN A 143 9.33 0.55 11.93
N LEU A 144 10.33 1.32 12.35
CA LEU A 144 11.45 1.71 11.48
C LEU A 144 12.39 0.54 11.17
N THR A 145 12.46 -0.45 12.06
CA THR A 145 13.33 -1.62 11.89
C THR A 145 12.60 -2.85 11.39
N ARG A 146 11.33 -2.71 10.99
CA ARG A 146 10.48 -3.81 10.50
C ARG A 146 11.14 -4.50 9.30
N ASP A 147 11.17 -5.83 9.33
CA ASP A 147 11.69 -6.65 8.24
C ASP A 147 10.58 -7.01 7.24
N ILE A 148 10.89 -7.10 5.94
CA ILE A 148 9.97 -7.61 4.90
C ILE A 148 9.37 -8.99 5.24
N PHE A 149 10.05 -9.79 6.07
CA PHE A 149 9.58 -11.08 6.57
C PHE A 149 8.97 -11.03 7.98
N HIS A 150 8.61 -9.85 8.49
CA HIS A 150 7.99 -9.74 9.82
C HIS A 150 6.74 -10.63 9.97
N ALA A 151 5.98 -10.81 8.89
CA ALA A 151 4.81 -11.67 8.86
C ALA A 151 5.13 -13.17 9.06
N ASP A 152 6.38 -13.60 8.91
CA ASP A 152 6.84 -14.97 9.19
C ASP A 152 7.32 -15.13 10.65
N THR A 153 7.36 -14.05 11.44
CA THR A 153 7.89 -14.13 12.82
C THR A 153 6.92 -14.89 13.75
N PRO A 154 7.41 -15.86 14.55
CA PRO A 154 6.53 -16.68 15.39
C PRO A 154 5.68 -15.87 16.39
N SER A 155 6.24 -14.79 16.96
CA SER A 155 5.51 -13.92 17.89
C SER A 155 4.37 -13.16 17.21
N ASN A 156 4.60 -12.63 16.00
CA ASN A 156 3.55 -11.96 15.22
C ASN A 156 2.43 -12.93 14.84
N LEU A 157 2.80 -14.11 14.32
CA LEU A 157 1.86 -15.17 13.95
C LEU A 157 1.02 -15.67 15.15
N SER A 158 1.61 -15.69 16.35
CA SER A 158 0.91 -16.03 17.58
C SER A 158 -0.10 -14.95 17.96
N ASN A 159 0.30 -13.68 17.96
CA ASN A 159 -0.56 -12.55 18.33
C ASN A 159 -1.78 -12.43 17.41
N ILE A 160 -1.58 -12.54 16.09
CA ILE A 160 -2.65 -12.47 15.09
C ILE A 160 -3.66 -13.61 15.31
N HIS A 161 -3.16 -14.82 15.58
CA HIS A 161 -4.01 -15.97 15.81
C HIS A 161 -4.78 -15.91 17.12
N GLU A 162 -4.14 -15.45 18.19
CA GLU A 162 -4.81 -15.21 19.46
C GLU A 162 -5.99 -14.25 19.25
N TRP A 163 -5.78 -13.15 18.54
CA TRP A 163 -6.86 -12.23 18.19
C TRP A 163 -7.96 -12.88 17.33
N ALA A 164 -7.59 -13.63 16.28
CA ALA A 164 -8.54 -14.23 15.35
C ALA A 164 -9.44 -15.30 16.00
N THR A 165 -8.89 -16.03 16.98
CA THR A 165 -9.57 -17.10 17.71
C THR A 165 -10.27 -16.62 18.98
N THR A 166 -9.94 -15.44 19.49
CA THR A 166 -10.56 -14.88 20.69
C THR A 166 -11.79 -14.07 20.33
N ALA A 167 -12.97 -14.60 20.65
CA ALA A 167 -14.22 -13.86 20.49
C ALA A 167 -14.23 -12.60 21.36
N ALA A 168 -14.87 -11.54 20.86
CA ALA A 168 -15.10 -10.34 21.65
C ALA A 168 -15.92 -10.66 22.92
N LYS A 169 -15.66 -9.93 24.01
CA LYS A 169 -16.36 -10.13 25.30
C LYS A 169 -17.89 -9.99 25.17
N ARG A 170 -18.36 -9.14 24.26
CA ARG A 170 -19.77 -8.97 23.93
C ARG A 170 -19.99 -9.39 22.48
N ALA A 171 -21.01 -10.20 22.23
CA ALA A 171 -21.30 -10.69 20.88
C ALA A 171 -21.52 -9.56 19.85
N GLY A 172 -22.12 -8.44 20.26
CA GLY A 172 -22.32 -7.27 19.39
C GLY A 172 -21.02 -6.59 18.93
N ASP A 173 -19.90 -6.80 19.63
CA ASP A 173 -18.60 -6.23 19.27
C ASP A 173 -17.75 -7.20 18.42
N ASP A 174 -18.25 -8.40 18.14
CA ASP A 174 -17.48 -9.49 17.50
C ASP A 174 -17.49 -9.42 15.97
N LEU A 175 -18.25 -8.48 15.39
CA LEU A 175 -18.38 -8.36 13.94
C LEU A 175 -17.04 -8.13 13.21
N PRO A 176 -16.11 -7.26 13.67
CA PRO A 176 -14.84 -7.05 12.98
C PRO A 176 -14.05 -8.35 12.80
N ARG A 177 -14.02 -9.20 13.84
CA ARG A 177 -13.35 -10.51 13.80
C ARG A 177 -14.05 -11.47 12.83
N ARG A 178 -15.39 -11.50 12.83
CA ARG A 178 -16.18 -12.35 11.92
C ARG A 178 -15.99 -11.97 10.45
N LEU A 179 -16.05 -10.68 10.15
CA LEU A 179 -15.83 -10.19 8.79
C LEU A 179 -14.38 -10.37 8.35
N TYR A 180 -13.41 -10.18 9.24
CA TYR A 180 -12.03 -10.56 8.98
C TYR A 180 -11.92 -12.04 8.57
N LEU A 181 -12.45 -12.97 9.37
CA LEU A 181 -12.36 -14.41 9.07
C LEU A 181 -13.01 -14.76 7.73
N TYR A 182 -14.16 -14.16 7.44
CA TYR A 182 -14.86 -14.38 6.17
C TYR A 182 -14.11 -13.79 4.97
N ARG A 183 -13.59 -12.57 5.11
CA ARG A 183 -12.73 -11.92 4.10
C ARG A 183 -11.49 -12.76 3.80
N THR A 184 -10.79 -13.21 4.84
CA THR A 184 -9.60 -14.06 4.72
C THR A 184 -9.92 -15.38 4.04
N TYR A 185 -11.07 -15.99 4.36
CA TYR A 185 -11.52 -17.20 3.69
C TYR A 185 -11.74 -16.98 2.18
N LEU A 186 -12.41 -15.90 1.79
CA LEU A 186 -12.66 -15.58 0.38
C LEU A 186 -11.37 -15.23 -0.38
N GLN A 187 -10.45 -14.49 0.26
CA GLN A 187 -9.09 -14.26 -0.27
C GLN A 187 -8.38 -15.59 -0.56
N ALA A 188 -8.37 -16.52 0.41
CA ALA A 188 -7.76 -17.84 0.23
C ALA A 188 -8.42 -18.63 -0.91
N LYS A 189 -9.75 -18.65 -1.01
CA LYS A 189 -10.44 -19.38 -2.10
C LYS A 189 -10.16 -18.82 -3.49
N ARG A 190 -10.02 -17.49 -3.61
CA ARG A 190 -9.60 -16.88 -4.88
C ARG A 190 -8.13 -17.14 -5.19
N LEU A 191 -7.27 -17.19 -4.17
CA LEU A 191 -5.88 -17.61 -4.35
C LEU A 191 -5.76 -19.08 -4.80
N VAL A 192 -6.59 -20.00 -4.27
CA VAL A 192 -6.67 -21.38 -4.77
C VAL A 192 -7.04 -21.40 -6.26
N ALA A 193 -8.03 -20.60 -6.67
CA ALA A 193 -8.42 -20.50 -8.08
C ALA A 193 -7.28 -19.95 -8.96
N ALA A 194 -6.55 -18.93 -8.48
CA ALA A 194 -5.37 -18.42 -9.16
C ALA A 194 -4.27 -19.49 -9.25
N ALA A 195 -3.97 -20.20 -8.15
CA ALA A 195 -2.96 -21.25 -8.14
C ALA A 195 -3.25 -22.36 -9.17
N ARG A 196 -4.52 -22.74 -9.33
CA ARG A 196 -4.95 -23.72 -10.36
C ARG A 196 -4.79 -23.21 -11.79
N ALA A 197 -4.97 -21.91 -12.01
CA ALA A 197 -4.78 -21.30 -13.33
C ALA A 197 -3.30 -21.24 -13.76
N TYR A 198 -2.37 -21.32 -12.80
CA TYR A 198 -0.92 -21.29 -12.99
C TYR A 198 -0.26 -22.59 -12.48
N ALA A 199 -0.85 -23.74 -12.84
CA ALA A 199 -0.40 -25.07 -12.41
C ALA A 199 1.10 -25.29 -12.69
N GLY A 200 1.87 -25.62 -11.65
CA GLY A 200 3.32 -25.85 -11.75
C GLY A 200 4.20 -24.60 -11.82
N GLU A 201 3.61 -23.41 -11.76
CA GLU A 201 4.34 -22.14 -11.74
C GLU A 201 4.38 -21.54 -10.33
N THR A 202 4.90 -20.31 -10.21
CA THR A 202 4.94 -19.57 -8.95
C THR A 202 3.88 -18.47 -8.93
N VAL A 203 3.03 -18.48 -7.90
CA VAL A 203 2.06 -17.42 -7.62
C VAL A 203 2.46 -16.75 -6.31
N VAL A 204 2.58 -15.42 -6.32
CA VAL A 204 2.86 -14.64 -5.10
C VAL A 204 1.59 -13.90 -4.70
N LEU A 205 1.11 -14.04 -3.47
CA LEU A 205 0.13 -13.16 -2.89
C LEU A 205 0.83 -12.10 -2.05
N VAL A 206 0.51 -10.82 -2.28
CA VAL A 206 0.84 -9.73 -1.36
C VAL A 206 -0.43 -9.24 -0.68
N VAL A 207 -0.45 -9.32 0.65
CA VAL A 207 -1.64 -9.07 1.49
C VAL A 207 -1.23 -8.53 2.85
N GLY A 208 -2.08 -7.76 3.51
CA GLY A 208 -1.91 -7.34 4.88
C GLY A 208 -1.56 -8.52 5.79
N GLU A 209 -0.54 -8.36 6.63
CA GLU A 209 0.09 -9.46 7.35
C GLU A 209 -0.88 -10.21 8.27
N PHE A 210 -1.94 -9.54 8.70
CA PHE A 210 -3.02 -10.13 9.48
C PHE A 210 -3.64 -11.35 8.79
N HIS A 211 -3.77 -11.33 7.46
CA HIS A 211 -4.44 -12.40 6.71
C HIS A 211 -3.54 -13.62 6.44
N LYS A 212 -2.22 -13.44 6.46
CA LYS A 212 -1.26 -14.43 5.95
C LYS A 212 -1.45 -15.82 6.55
N ARG A 213 -1.45 -15.91 7.89
CA ARG A 213 -1.48 -17.20 8.60
C ARG A 213 -2.70 -18.03 8.24
N ASP A 214 -3.87 -17.41 8.29
CA ASP A 214 -5.14 -18.10 8.06
C ASP A 214 -5.29 -18.48 6.58
N ILE A 215 -4.78 -17.67 5.65
CA ILE A 215 -4.68 -18.04 4.24
C ILE A 215 -3.81 -19.29 4.09
N GLU A 216 -2.60 -19.31 4.65
CA GLU A 216 -1.71 -20.47 4.57
C GLU A 216 -2.34 -21.73 5.15
N ALA A 217 -3.06 -21.61 6.27
CA ALA A 217 -3.79 -22.73 6.87
C ALA A 217 -4.94 -23.26 5.98
N ILE A 218 -5.62 -22.39 5.22
CA ILE A 218 -6.67 -22.83 4.27
C ILE A 218 -6.05 -23.49 3.03
N LEU A 219 -4.89 -23.02 2.59
CA LEU A 219 -4.19 -23.55 1.43
C LEU A 219 -3.53 -24.91 1.70
N SER A 220 -3.13 -25.20 2.95
CA SER A 220 -2.39 -26.42 3.29
C SER A 220 -3.16 -27.72 3.04
N ASP A 221 -4.48 -27.64 2.92
CA ASP A 221 -5.34 -28.78 2.64
C ASP A 221 -5.44 -29.10 1.12
N ASP A 222 -4.92 -28.24 0.23
CA ASP A 222 -4.95 -28.45 -1.22
C ASP A 222 -3.63 -29.07 -1.72
N ALA A 223 -3.66 -30.36 -2.08
CA ALA A 223 -2.50 -31.10 -2.55
C ALA A 223 -1.90 -30.57 -3.88
N SER A 224 -2.63 -29.72 -4.61
CA SER A 224 -2.11 -29.06 -5.81
C SER A 224 -1.27 -27.81 -5.51
N ILE A 225 -1.09 -27.45 -4.24
CA ILE A 225 -0.38 -26.24 -3.81
C ILE A 225 0.81 -26.61 -2.90
N GLU A 226 1.97 -26.07 -3.23
CA GLU A 226 3.15 -26.06 -2.35
C GLU A 226 3.29 -24.65 -1.75
N ILE A 227 3.09 -24.51 -0.44
CA ILE A 227 3.32 -23.23 0.24
C ILE A 227 4.83 -23.04 0.46
N VAL A 228 5.36 -21.93 -0.06
CA VAL A 228 6.75 -21.53 0.12
C VAL A 228 6.81 -20.30 1.02
N GLN A 229 7.44 -20.44 2.19
CA GLN A 229 7.61 -19.33 3.11
C GLN A 229 8.51 -18.23 2.51
N PRO A 230 8.10 -16.95 2.52
CA PRO A 230 8.90 -15.85 1.99
C PRO A 230 10.33 -15.81 2.56
N SER A 231 10.49 -15.99 3.87
CA SER A 231 11.78 -16.03 4.55
C SER A 231 12.73 -17.13 4.06
N ALA A 232 12.22 -18.25 3.56
CA ALA A 232 13.04 -19.33 3.01
C ALA A 232 13.69 -18.97 1.65
N ILE A 233 13.13 -18.00 0.92
CA ILE A 233 13.70 -17.47 -0.34
C ILE A 233 14.89 -16.53 -0.05
N GLY A 234 14.89 -15.95 1.15
CA GLY A 234 15.92 -15.06 1.66
C GLY A 234 15.81 -13.63 1.12
N ARG A 235 16.49 -12.72 1.83
CA ARG A 235 16.49 -11.29 1.50
C ARG A 235 17.17 -11.01 0.15
N PRO A 236 16.70 -10.02 -0.62
CA PRO A 236 17.47 -9.46 -1.72
C PRO A 236 18.85 -8.96 -1.25
N THR A 237 19.85 -9.05 -2.13
CA THR A 237 21.15 -8.42 -1.86
C THR A 237 21.05 -6.92 -2.06
N LYS A 238 21.94 -6.14 -1.44
CA LYS A 238 21.97 -4.68 -1.64
C LYS A 238 22.13 -4.28 -3.12
N THR A 239 22.83 -5.09 -3.91
CA THR A 239 22.94 -4.90 -5.37
C THR A 239 21.58 -5.06 -6.07
N GLN A 240 20.79 -6.07 -5.68
CA GLN A 240 19.45 -6.29 -6.22
C GLN A 240 18.51 -5.14 -5.83
N GLU A 241 18.56 -4.70 -4.56
CA GLU A 241 17.77 -3.55 -4.08
C GLU A 241 18.16 -2.27 -4.83
N THR A 242 19.46 -2.00 -4.98
CA THR A 242 19.95 -0.81 -5.70
C THR A 242 19.47 -0.81 -7.15
N LYS A 243 19.49 -1.96 -7.81
CA LYS A 243 18.98 -2.13 -9.19
C LYS A 243 17.47 -1.94 -9.28
N ALA A 244 16.72 -2.37 -8.27
CA ALA A 244 15.26 -2.25 -8.23
C ALA A 244 14.78 -0.87 -7.79
N ASN A 245 15.65 -0.06 -7.19
CA ASN A 245 15.30 1.26 -6.70
C ASN A 245 14.94 2.24 -7.85
N SER A 246 14.12 3.24 -7.55
CA SER A 246 13.65 4.23 -8.53
C SER A 246 13.48 5.60 -7.90
N ASN A 247 13.43 6.65 -8.74
CA ASN A 247 13.11 7.99 -8.26
C ASN A 247 11.70 8.06 -7.66
N ALA A 248 10.72 7.33 -8.22
CA ALA A 248 9.36 7.28 -7.68
C ALA A 248 9.36 6.81 -6.21
N TYR A 249 10.13 5.77 -5.87
CA TYR A 249 10.26 5.31 -4.49
C TYR A 249 10.90 6.36 -3.58
N ARG A 250 11.95 7.03 -4.07
CA ARG A 250 12.64 8.09 -3.32
C ARG A 250 11.72 9.28 -3.04
N HIS A 251 10.92 9.70 -4.03
CA HIS A 251 9.90 10.74 -3.85
C HIS A 251 8.85 10.31 -2.82
N ALA A 252 8.35 9.07 -2.88
CA ALA A 252 7.38 8.57 -1.91
C ALA A 252 7.92 8.55 -0.49
N ILE A 253 9.14 8.02 -0.29
CA ILE A 253 9.81 8.00 1.02
C ILE A 253 10.03 9.43 1.53
N ALA A 254 10.54 10.34 0.70
CA ALA A 254 10.80 11.72 1.09
C ALA A 254 9.50 12.46 1.45
N SER A 255 8.48 12.38 0.60
CA SER A 255 7.20 13.06 0.82
C SER A 255 6.51 12.56 2.08
N PHE A 256 6.41 11.23 2.27
CA PHE A 256 5.77 10.66 3.45
C PHE A 256 6.45 11.10 4.75
N ASN A 257 7.77 10.97 4.84
CA ASN A 257 8.49 11.22 6.09
C ASN A 257 8.72 12.71 6.39
N LEU A 258 8.79 13.57 5.38
CA LEU A 258 9.13 14.99 5.55
C LEU A 258 7.90 15.90 5.53
N LEU A 259 6.91 15.57 4.71
CA LEU A 259 5.72 16.40 4.47
C LEU A 259 4.44 15.81 5.07
N GLY A 260 4.33 14.48 5.15
CA GLY A 260 3.20 13.83 5.81
C GLY A 260 3.17 14.04 7.32
N VAL A 261 2.09 13.57 7.96
CA VAL A 261 1.93 13.62 9.43
C VAL A 261 3.02 12.81 10.15
N GLN A 262 3.68 11.87 9.44
CA GLN A 262 4.85 11.15 9.95
C GLN A 262 5.92 12.09 10.53
N ALA A 263 6.14 13.25 9.90
CA ALA A 263 7.13 14.23 10.34
C ALA A 263 6.90 14.71 11.78
N GLU A 264 5.63 14.77 12.22
CA GLU A 264 5.23 15.25 13.54
C GLU A 264 5.44 14.19 14.63
N THR A 265 5.61 12.92 14.26
CA THR A 265 5.85 11.83 15.22
C THR A 265 7.25 11.88 15.85
N GLY A 266 8.21 12.53 15.18
CA GLY A 266 9.64 12.46 15.52
C GLY A 266 10.30 11.09 15.29
N ASN A 267 9.52 10.07 14.91
CA ASN A 267 10.02 8.72 14.65
C ASN A 267 10.40 8.57 13.17
N ILE A 268 11.59 9.05 12.80
CA ILE A 268 12.07 9.05 11.42
C ILE A 268 13.45 8.40 11.36
N ASP A 269 13.64 7.46 10.42
CA ASP A 269 14.98 7.01 10.05
C ASP A 269 15.62 8.05 9.14
N TYR A 270 16.32 9.01 9.74
CA TYR A 270 16.96 10.10 9.02
C TYR A 270 18.03 9.64 8.04
N ALA A 271 18.68 8.48 8.25
CA ALA A 271 19.68 7.98 7.32
C ALA A 271 19.01 7.48 6.04
N PHE A 272 17.91 6.73 6.19
CA PHE A 272 17.10 6.23 5.07
C PHE A 272 16.47 7.36 4.26
N VAL A 273 15.93 8.38 4.94
CA VAL A 273 15.36 9.56 4.28
C VAL A 273 16.44 10.39 3.60
N GLU A 274 17.61 10.59 4.22
CA GLU A 274 18.74 11.31 3.64
C GLU A 274 19.29 10.61 2.39
N GLU A 275 19.39 9.27 2.39
CA GLU A 275 19.75 8.48 1.20
C GLU A 275 18.72 8.71 0.08
N SER A 276 17.43 8.72 0.41
CA SER A 276 16.36 8.92 -0.56
C SER A 276 16.43 10.30 -1.20
N VAL A 277 16.50 11.36 -0.39
CA VAL A 277 16.61 12.76 -0.86
C VAL A 277 17.91 12.99 -1.64
N SER A 278 19.04 12.44 -1.17
CA SER A 278 20.33 12.59 -1.86
C SER A 278 20.33 11.92 -3.23
N GLY A 279 19.63 10.80 -3.39
CA GLY A 279 19.48 10.14 -4.69
C GLY A 279 18.60 10.86 -5.69
N LEU A 280 17.82 11.87 -5.27
CA LEU A 280 17.04 12.74 -6.17
C LEU A 280 17.88 13.91 -6.72
N VAL A 281 19.05 14.17 -6.15
CA VAL A 281 19.90 15.29 -6.54
C VAL A 281 20.40 15.13 -7.97
N GLY A 282 20.22 16.16 -8.78
CA GLY A 282 20.56 16.13 -10.20
C GLY A 282 19.45 15.56 -11.09
N SER A 283 18.32 15.10 -10.52
CA SER A 283 17.09 14.81 -11.25
C SER A 283 16.18 16.05 -11.28
N ALA A 284 15.46 16.27 -12.38
CA ALA A 284 14.30 17.17 -12.38
C ALA A 284 13.08 16.43 -11.78
N PRO A 285 12.17 17.09 -11.03
CA PRO A 285 12.06 18.53 -10.77
C PRO A 285 12.91 19.04 -9.59
N ARG A 286 13.56 20.20 -9.78
CA ARG A 286 14.50 20.78 -8.81
C ARG A 286 13.81 21.35 -7.57
N ALA A 287 12.69 22.07 -7.74
CA ALA A 287 11.98 22.73 -6.64
C ALA A 287 11.44 21.73 -5.61
N GLU A 288 10.90 20.59 -6.06
CA GLU A 288 10.44 19.51 -5.19
C GLU A 288 11.59 18.94 -4.34
N THR A 289 12.74 18.70 -4.96
CA THR A 289 13.93 18.18 -4.26
C THR A 289 14.50 19.20 -3.26
N GLU A 290 14.51 20.49 -3.61
CA GLU A 290 14.94 21.57 -2.71
C GLU A 290 13.99 21.74 -1.52
N LEU A 291 12.68 21.53 -1.72
CA LEU A 291 11.69 21.51 -0.66
C LEU A 291 11.96 20.37 0.33
N TYR A 292 12.17 19.14 -0.16
CA TYR A 292 12.54 18.02 0.71
C TYR A 292 13.84 18.26 1.47
N ARG A 293 14.87 18.79 0.80
CA ARG A 293 16.15 19.12 1.45
C ARG A 293 15.99 20.15 2.56
N THR A 294 15.24 21.22 2.29
CA THR A 294 14.97 22.27 3.29
C THR A 294 14.25 21.69 4.50
N ARG A 295 13.22 20.86 4.28
CA ARG A 295 12.49 20.22 5.38
C ARG A 295 13.35 19.24 6.17
N LEU A 296 14.17 18.44 5.49
CA LEU A 296 15.12 17.52 6.13
C LEU A 296 16.15 18.26 6.98
N ASP A 297 16.77 19.32 6.44
CA ASP A 297 17.76 20.11 7.17
C ASP A 297 17.15 20.77 8.41
N LEU A 298 15.92 21.29 8.29
CA LEU A 298 15.19 21.88 9.41
C LEU A 298 14.89 20.84 10.50
N LEU A 299 14.33 19.68 10.15
CA LEU A 299 14.02 18.61 11.11
C LEU A 299 15.29 18.07 11.80
N ARG A 300 16.42 18.06 11.09
CA ARG A 300 17.74 17.71 11.64
C ARG A 300 18.45 18.86 12.36
N LYS A 301 17.79 20.02 12.50
CA LYS A 301 18.33 21.23 13.17
C LYS A 301 19.64 21.72 12.55
N ARG A 302 19.82 21.52 11.24
CA ARG A 302 20.97 22.02 10.47
C ARG A 302 20.78 23.47 10.04
N ILE A 303 19.54 23.93 9.98
CA ILE A 303 19.15 25.31 9.67
C ILE A 303 18.15 25.80 10.72
N SER A 304 18.04 27.12 10.90
CA SER A 304 17.04 27.71 11.78
C SER A 304 15.68 27.84 11.09
N PRO A 305 14.58 28.03 11.83
CA PRO A 305 13.28 28.37 11.25
C PRO A 305 13.34 29.61 10.34
N GLU A 306 14.09 30.64 10.70
CA GLU A 306 14.25 31.86 9.89
C GLU A 306 14.96 31.57 8.56
N GLU A 307 15.98 30.72 8.57
CA GLU A 307 16.63 30.28 7.34
C GLU A 307 15.70 29.42 6.48
N ALA A 308 14.91 28.53 7.10
CA ALA A 308 13.93 27.72 6.41
C ALA A 308 12.85 28.57 5.72
N ILE A 309 12.33 29.61 6.37
CA ILE A 309 11.39 30.57 5.78
C ILE A 309 11.94 31.14 4.46
N LEU A 310 13.18 31.63 4.48
CA LEU A 310 13.81 32.21 3.29
C LEU A 310 13.97 31.17 2.16
N ARG A 311 14.38 29.95 2.50
CA ARG A 311 14.53 28.85 1.54
C ARG A 311 13.17 28.46 0.94
N TYR A 312 12.12 28.32 1.74
CA TYR A 312 10.78 28.02 1.24
C TYR A 312 10.20 29.12 0.36
N GLN A 313 10.39 30.39 0.71
CA GLN A 313 9.98 31.52 -0.12
C GLN A 313 10.70 31.52 -1.47
N HIS A 314 12.01 31.20 -1.48
CA HIS A 314 12.77 31.05 -2.71
C HIS A 314 12.26 29.89 -3.58
N ILE A 315 11.96 28.74 -2.97
CA ILE A 315 11.38 27.59 -3.66
C ILE A 315 10.01 27.94 -4.24
N ALA A 316 9.14 28.60 -3.48
CA ALA A 316 7.83 29.03 -3.97
C ALA A 316 7.94 29.97 -5.18
N ALA A 317 8.92 30.87 -5.19
CA ALA A 317 9.17 31.78 -6.30
C ALA A 317 9.70 31.08 -7.57
N SER A 318 10.37 29.94 -7.45
CA SER A 318 10.98 29.21 -8.57
C SER A 318 10.22 27.96 -9.01
N ALA A 319 9.24 27.50 -8.23
CA ALA A 319 8.50 26.27 -8.48
C ALA A 319 7.50 26.34 -9.65
N GLU A 320 7.13 27.54 -10.11
CA GLU A 320 6.11 27.75 -11.16
C GLU A 320 4.82 26.92 -10.89
N ASP A 321 4.41 26.06 -11.83
CA ASP A 321 3.27 25.14 -11.72
C ASP A 321 3.71 23.68 -11.47
N ALA A 322 4.93 23.48 -10.92
CA ALA A 322 5.46 22.16 -10.66
C ALA A 322 4.52 21.33 -9.76
N ARG A 323 4.27 20.10 -10.20
CA ARG A 323 3.56 19.06 -9.46
C ARG A 323 4.56 18.17 -8.75
N PHE A 324 4.14 17.60 -7.63
CA PHE A 324 4.90 16.56 -6.97
C PHE A 324 4.96 15.30 -7.82
N SER A 325 6.09 14.61 -7.76
CA SER A 325 6.32 13.35 -8.45
C SER A 325 5.59 12.18 -7.77
N TRP A 326 5.28 12.32 -6.47
CA TRP A 326 4.39 11.42 -5.75
C TRP A 326 3.62 12.18 -4.66
N THR A 327 2.31 11.91 -4.53
CA THR A 327 1.43 12.55 -3.54
C THR A 327 0.58 11.56 -2.74
N GLY A 328 0.47 10.31 -3.22
CA GLY A 328 -0.48 9.32 -2.73
C GLY A 328 -1.95 9.72 -2.89
N VAL A 329 -2.25 10.77 -3.66
CA VAL A 329 -3.63 11.25 -3.90
C VAL A 329 -4.32 10.35 -4.91
N GLN A 330 -5.46 9.78 -4.53
CA GLN A 330 -6.35 9.05 -5.46
C GLN A 330 -7.49 9.92 -5.99
N ASP A 331 -8.06 10.76 -5.12
CA ASP A 331 -9.15 11.67 -5.46
C ASP A 331 -8.61 13.10 -5.63
N HIS A 332 -8.50 13.52 -6.90
CA HIS A 332 -7.99 14.84 -7.24
C HIS A 332 -8.92 16.00 -6.88
N ASP A 333 -10.15 15.74 -6.42
CA ASP A 333 -11.05 16.79 -5.91
C ASP A 333 -10.77 17.16 -4.45
N ARG A 334 -9.91 16.39 -3.76
CA ARG A 334 -9.50 16.61 -2.37
C ARG A 334 -8.21 17.41 -2.25
N VAL A 335 -7.95 18.01 -1.09
CA VAL A 335 -6.64 18.63 -0.77
C VAL A 335 -5.64 17.62 -0.18
N ASP A 336 -6.14 16.57 0.46
CA ASP A 336 -5.35 15.58 1.20
C ASP A 336 -5.16 14.28 0.42
N SER A 337 -4.27 13.45 0.94
CA SER A 337 -4.22 12.00 0.67
C SER A 337 -4.39 11.24 1.99
N TYR A 338 -4.25 9.92 1.98
CA TYR A 338 -4.17 9.12 3.21
C TYR A 338 -2.87 9.40 4.01
N PHE A 339 -1.87 9.96 3.34
CA PHE A 339 -0.52 10.14 3.87
C PHE A 339 -0.24 11.58 4.32
N ASP A 340 -0.92 12.56 3.73
CA ASP A 340 -0.59 13.97 3.88
C ASP A 340 -1.85 14.86 3.84
N PRO A 341 -2.08 15.73 4.84
CA PRO A 341 -3.21 16.66 4.87
C PRO A 341 -3.21 17.68 3.73
N PHE A 342 -2.07 17.88 3.07
CA PHE A 342 -1.90 18.82 1.97
C PHE A 342 -1.31 18.16 0.72
N GLY A 343 -1.48 16.83 0.58
CA GLY A 343 -0.85 16.03 -0.47
C GLY A 343 -1.19 16.46 -1.91
N ASN A 344 -2.32 17.15 -2.14
CA ASN A 344 -2.74 17.58 -3.48
C ASN A 344 -2.44 19.06 -3.78
N LEU A 345 -1.63 19.73 -2.96
CA LEU A 345 -1.09 21.05 -3.28
C LEU A 345 0.00 20.96 -4.35
N THR A 346 0.22 22.04 -5.09
CA THR A 346 1.40 22.20 -5.94
C THR A 346 2.67 22.35 -5.10
N VAL A 347 3.85 22.17 -5.70
CA VAL A 347 5.13 22.41 -5.01
C VAL A 347 5.22 23.85 -4.51
N ARG A 348 4.74 24.83 -5.30
CA ARG A 348 4.65 26.24 -4.91
C ARG A 348 3.80 26.42 -3.65
N GLN A 349 2.56 25.96 -3.69
CA GLN A 349 1.62 26.09 -2.58
C GLN A 349 2.15 25.37 -1.33
N ARG A 350 2.79 24.21 -1.50
CA ARG A 350 3.38 23.49 -0.38
C ARG A 350 4.57 24.24 0.23
N ALA A 351 5.45 24.84 -0.59
CA ALA A 351 6.54 25.67 -0.09
C ALA A 351 6.01 26.88 0.69
N LEU A 352 4.96 27.56 0.20
CA LEU A 352 4.31 28.64 0.95
C LEU A 352 3.75 28.15 2.29
N LEU A 353 3.08 26.98 2.30
CA LEU A 353 2.53 26.39 3.52
C LEU A 353 3.63 26.03 4.55
N GLU A 354 4.74 25.44 4.11
CA GLU A 354 5.86 25.16 5.01
C GLU A 354 6.53 26.46 5.50
N SER A 355 6.60 27.51 4.68
CA SER A 355 7.01 28.84 5.16
C SER A 355 6.06 29.36 6.25
N ALA A 356 4.75 29.20 6.08
CA ALA A 356 3.77 29.63 7.08
C ALA A 356 3.91 28.86 8.40
N ARG A 357 4.17 27.55 8.35
CA ARG A 357 4.45 26.73 9.53
C ARG A 357 5.60 27.32 10.35
N GLU A 358 6.70 27.66 9.70
CA GLU A 358 7.87 28.23 10.37
C GLU A 358 7.64 29.68 10.81
N CYS A 359 6.90 30.49 10.03
CA CYS A 359 6.47 31.83 10.45
C CYS A 359 5.65 31.78 11.75
N GLY A 360 4.77 30.78 11.89
CA GLY A 360 4.03 30.50 13.12
C GLY A 360 4.96 30.21 14.30
N ALA A 361 5.95 29.33 14.09
CA ALA A 361 6.94 28.95 15.09
C ALA A 361 7.78 30.14 15.62
N VAL A 362 8.02 31.17 14.79
CA VAL A 362 8.75 32.39 15.17
C VAL A 362 7.83 33.59 15.48
N GLY A 363 6.52 33.38 15.61
CA GLY A 363 5.56 34.40 16.05
C GLY A 363 5.09 35.40 14.99
N ARG A 364 5.33 35.16 13.70
CA ARG A 364 4.94 36.03 12.57
C ARG A 364 3.52 35.73 12.07
N LYS A 365 2.51 35.93 12.92
CA LYS A 365 1.11 35.56 12.64
C LYS A 365 0.53 36.18 11.36
N ASP A 366 0.83 37.45 11.09
CA ASP A 366 0.34 38.12 9.88
C ASP A 366 0.86 37.47 8.58
N GLU A 367 2.05 36.88 8.60
CA GLU A 367 2.59 36.13 7.46
C GLU A 367 1.85 34.80 7.27
N VAL A 368 1.51 34.12 8.38
CA VAL A 368 0.71 32.88 8.35
C VAL A 368 -0.65 33.14 7.71
N ASP A 369 -1.33 34.21 8.10
CA ASP A 369 -2.66 34.56 7.59
C ASP A 369 -2.62 34.96 6.11
N ARG A 370 -1.59 35.71 5.67
CA ARG A 370 -1.40 36.02 4.25
C ARG A 370 -1.22 34.77 3.39
N VAL A 371 -0.46 33.77 3.86
CA VAL A 371 -0.29 32.50 3.14
C VAL A 371 -1.60 31.73 3.08
N PHE A 372 -2.35 31.68 4.18
CA PHE A 372 -3.67 31.06 4.22
C PHE A 372 -4.59 31.66 3.15
N ASP A 373 -4.71 32.99 3.13
CA ASP A 373 -5.58 33.68 2.17
C ASP A 373 -5.15 33.43 0.72
N THR A 374 -3.84 33.47 0.47
CA THR A 374 -3.26 33.21 -0.86
C THR A 374 -3.65 31.82 -1.35
N ILE A 375 -3.31 30.76 -0.61
CA ILE A 375 -3.56 29.38 -1.04
C ILE A 375 -5.07 29.11 -1.11
N SER A 376 -5.85 29.57 -0.12
CA SER A 376 -7.29 29.37 -0.09
C SER A 376 -7.99 29.97 -1.32
N SER A 377 -7.56 31.15 -1.78
CA SER A 377 -8.12 31.81 -2.96
C SER A 377 -7.82 31.10 -4.29
N GLU A 378 -6.76 30.30 -4.35
CA GLU A 378 -6.37 29.53 -5.53
C GLU A 378 -7.07 28.16 -5.60
N LEU A 379 -7.72 27.73 -4.51
CA LEU A 379 -8.35 26.42 -4.41
C LEU A 379 -9.85 26.47 -4.77
N PRO A 380 -10.39 25.43 -5.43
CA PRO A 380 -11.84 25.26 -5.56
C PRO A 380 -12.53 25.25 -4.19
N PRO A 381 -13.80 25.69 -4.09
CA PRO A 381 -14.49 25.88 -2.80
C PRO A 381 -14.46 24.65 -1.87
N ALA A 382 -14.58 23.44 -2.42
CA ALA A 382 -14.51 22.21 -1.62
C ALA A 382 -13.10 21.99 -1.02
N LYS A 383 -12.05 22.12 -1.83
CA LYS A 383 -10.66 22.03 -1.37
C LYS A 383 -10.30 23.14 -0.40
N ALA A 384 -10.77 24.37 -0.61
CA ALA A 384 -10.52 25.48 0.29
C ALA A 384 -11.08 25.22 1.70
N ARG A 385 -12.25 24.59 1.82
CA ARG A 385 -12.80 24.18 3.13
C ARG A 385 -11.93 23.12 3.81
N GLN A 386 -11.56 22.07 3.09
CA GLN A 386 -10.67 21.02 3.64
C GLN A 386 -9.31 21.60 4.04
N PHE A 387 -8.72 22.42 3.16
CA PHE A 387 -7.49 23.14 3.40
C PHE A 387 -7.60 23.95 4.68
N GLY A 388 -8.69 24.70 4.87
CA GLY A 388 -8.87 25.50 6.07
C GLY A 388 -8.99 24.71 7.36
N ALA A 389 -9.65 23.55 7.32
CA ALA A 389 -9.72 22.64 8.46
C ALA A 389 -8.32 22.09 8.83
N TYR A 390 -7.56 21.62 7.85
CA TYR A 390 -6.21 21.09 8.09
C TYR A 390 -5.20 22.19 8.43
N PHE A 391 -5.27 23.36 7.81
CA PHE A 391 -4.39 24.49 8.12
C PHE A 391 -4.57 24.94 9.57
N SER A 392 -5.82 25.04 10.03
CA SER A 392 -6.11 25.37 11.43
C SER A 392 -5.53 24.33 12.40
N ARG A 393 -5.57 23.05 12.02
CA ARG A 393 -5.09 21.94 12.86
C ARG A 393 -3.57 21.78 12.88
N TYR A 394 -2.91 21.89 11.73
CA TYR A 394 -1.50 21.52 11.56
C TYR A 394 -0.56 22.71 11.43
N ILE A 395 -1.08 23.93 11.17
CA ILE A 395 -0.25 25.13 10.93
C ILE A 395 -0.50 26.21 11.99
N ARG A 396 -1.75 26.40 12.42
CA ARG A 396 -2.12 27.41 13.44
C ARG A 396 -2.18 26.89 14.88
N ALA A 397 -2.22 25.57 15.07
CA ALA A 397 -2.19 24.94 16.40
C ALA A 397 -0.81 25.13 17.04
#